data_AF-H3APA7-F1
#
_entry.id   AF-H3APA7-F1
#
_cell.length_a   1.000
_cell.length_b   1.000
_cell.length_c   1.000
_cell.angle_alpha   90.00
_cell.angle_beta   90.00
_cell.angle_gamma   90.00
#
_symmetry.space_group_name_H-M   'P 1'
#
loop_
_entity.id
_entity.type
_entity.pdbx_description
1 polymer ?
#
loop_
_entity_poly.entity_id
_entity_poly.type
_entity_poly.pdbx_seq_one_letter_code
_entity_poly.pdbx_strand_id
1 'polypeptide(L)'
;LVTDNRPQFVQKAFKKLEHQYNFNHITTSPHYPQVNGKAERAMQAAKRVLKQKDPFLALLHYRVTLLNATKSSPAQLIMERQLRRTPIPTLEKALTP
;
A
#
# COMPACT_ATOMS: atom_id res chain seq x y z
N LEU A 1 11.26 -5.30 4.96
CA LEU A 1 11.05 -3.86 4.68
C LEU A 1 12.26 -3.32 3.94
N VAL A 2 12.06 -2.53 2.88
CA VAL A 2 13.17 -1.88 2.15
C VAL A 2 13.00 -0.37 2.24
N THR A 3 14.03 0.36 2.67
CA THR A 3 14.01 1.83 2.76
C THR A 3 15.31 2.42 2.22
N ASP A 4 15.34 3.75 2.04
CA ASP A 4 16.59 4.46 1.83
C ASP A 4 17.43 4.56 3.12
N ASN A 5 18.69 4.98 2.97
CA ASN A 5 19.63 5.20 4.06
C ASN A 5 19.35 6.49 4.87
N ARG A 6 18.10 6.96 4.94
CA ARG A 6 17.80 8.16 5.73
C ARG A 6 18.04 7.92 7.23
N PRO A 7 18.45 8.95 7.98
CA PRO A 7 18.76 8.81 9.40
C PRO A 7 17.65 8.15 10.21
N GLN A 8 16.37 8.44 9.92
CA GLN A 8 15.24 7.83 10.63
C GLN A 8 15.17 6.30 10.54
N PHE A 9 15.69 5.71 9.46
CA PHE A 9 15.65 4.26 9.22
C PHE A 9 16.93 3.54 9.66
N VAL A 10 18.04 4.27 9.79
CA VAL A 10 19.34 3.72 10.22
C VAL A 10 19.54 3.82 11.74
N GLN A 11 18.73 4.64 12.42
CA GLN A 11 18.80 4.84 13.87
C GLN A 11 18.55 3.56 14.68
N LYS A 12 19.17 3.49 15.87
CA LYS A 12 19.01 2.37 16.83
C LYS A 12 17.54 2.10 17.18
N ALA A 13 16.69 3.12 17.21
CA ALA A 13 15.26 2.97 17.47
C ALA A 13 14.58 2.10 16.41
N PHE A 14 14.95 2.26 15.13
CA PHE A 14 14.39 1.48 14.04
C PHE A 14 14.84 0.01 14.09
N LYS A 15 16.11 -0.24 14.44
CA LYS A 15 16.60 -1.60 14.70
C LYS A 15 15.88 -2.29 15.87
N LYS A 16 15.57 -1.55 16.95
CA LYS A 16 14.76 -2.10 18.05
C LYS A 16 13.37 -2.52 17.55
N LEU A 17 12.76 -1.69 16.70
CA LEU A 17 11.47 -1.98 16.10
C LEU A 17 11.53 -3.20 15.17
N GLU A 18 12.59 -3.31 14.36
CA GLU A 18 12.88 -4.50 13.54
C GLU A 18 12.91 -5.78 14.37
N HIS A 19 13.67 -5.78 15.48
CA HIS A 19 13.74 -6.92 16.40
C HIS A 19 12.41 -7.20 17.12
N GLN A 20 11.69 -6.17 17.55
CA GLN A 20 10.44 -6.32 18.29
C GLN A 20 9.31 -6.92 17.44
N TYR A 21 9.21 -6.50 16.17
CA TYR A 21 8.17 -6.96 15.25
C TYR A 21 8.63 -8.11 14.33
N ASN A 22 9.88 -8.59 14.52
CA ASN A 22 10.47 -9.71 13.81
C ASN A 22 10.33 -9.63 12.27
N PHE A 23 10.69 -8.47 11.69
CA PHE A 23 10.83 -8.32 10.24
C PHE A 23 12.28 -8.03 9.88
N ASN A 24 12.67 -8.29 8.63
CA ASN A 24 14.01 -7.95 8.14
C ASN A 24 14.00 -6.56 7.47
N HIS A 25 14.90 -5.66 7.88
CA HIS A 25 15.07 -4.34 7.29
C HIS A 25 16.30 -4.27 6.39
N ILE A 26 16.09 -4.02 5.10
CA ILE A 26 17.15 -3.84 4.11
C ILE A 26 17.20 -2.36 3.73
N THR A 27 18.36 -1.74 3.89
CA THR A 27 18.57 -0.36 3.49
C THR A 27 19.25 -0.30 2.12
N THR A 28 18.62 0.38 1.17
CA THR A 28 19.16 0.57 -0.19
C THR A 28 19.86 1.91 -0.33
N SER A 29 20.95 1.92 -1.11
CA SER A 29 21.61 3.16 -1.52
C SER A 29 20.60 4.11 -2.19
N PRO A 30 20.72 5.44 -2.01
CA PRO A 30 19.87 6.43 -2.69
C PRO A 30 19.79 6.23 -4.21
N HIS A 31 20.83 5.60 -4.79
CA HIS A 31 20.97 5.34 -6.22
C HIS A 31 20.23 4.09 -6.73
N TYR A 32 19.24 3.57 -5.99
CA TYR A 32 18.35 2.49 -6.42
C TYR A 32 16.96 3.04 -6.84
N PRO A 33 16.84 3.65 -8.04
CA PRO A 33 15.65 4.41 -8.44
C PRO A 33 14.39 3.55 -8.59
N GLN A 34 14.52 2.25 -8.84
CA GLN A 34 13.36 1.38 -9.05
C GLN A 34 12.51 1.18 -7.79
N VAL A 35 13.16 0.99 -6.64
CA VAL A 35 12.47 0.74 -5.36
C VAL A 35 11.88 2.07 -4.85
N ASN A 36 12.68 3.13 -4.86
CA ASN A 36 12.25 4.45 -4.42
C ASN A 36 11.15 5.03 -5.32
N GLY A 37 11.23 4.83 -6.64
CA GLY A 37 10.20 5.29 -7.57
C GLY A 37 8.84 4.59 -7.42
N LYS A 38 8.79 3.38 -6.84
CA LYS A 38 7.51 2.75 -6.46
C LYS A 38 6.93 3.41 -5.20
N ALA A 39 7.76 3.65 -4.19
CA ALA A 39 7.35 4.34 -2.96
C ALA A 39 6.88 5.78 -3.24
N GLU A 40 7.57 6.52 -4.10
CA GLU A 40 7.21 7.88 -4.51
C GLU A 40 5.88 7.93 -5.25
N ARG A 41 5.64 7.00 -6.18
CA ARG A 41 4.34 6.89 -6.87
C ARG A 41 3.22 6.55 -5.90
N ALA A 42 3.46 5.66 -4.93
CA ALA A 42 2.49 5.36 -3.88
C ALA A 42 2.18 6.58 -3.02
N MET A 43 3.19 7.36 -2.62
CA MET A 43 3.01 8.64 -1.91
C MET A 43 2.20 9.64 -2.74
N GLN A 44 2.46 9.75 -4.03
CA GLN A 44 1.70 10.64 -4.91
C GLN A 44 0.22 10.23 -4.97
N ALA A 45 -0.07 8.92 -5.09
CA ALA A 45 -1.43 8.40 -5.04
C ALA A 45 -2.12 8.70 -3.70
N ALA A 46 -1.43 8.46 -2.58
CA ALA A 46 -1.95 8.77 -1.25
C ALA A 46 -2.28 10.26 -1.09
N LYS A 47 -1.40 11.16 -1.55
CA LYS A 47 -1.66 12.60 -1.58
C LYS A 47 -2.89 12.96 -2.41
N ARG A 48 -3.13 12.28 -3.54
CA ARG A 48 -4.33 12.52 -4.37
C ARG A 48 -5.61 12.07 -3.67
N VAL A 49 -5.58 10.95 -2.95
CA VAL A 49 -6.69 10.44 -2.14
C VAL A 49 -7.02 11.41 -1.00
N LEU A 50 -6.01 11.88 -0.26
CA LEU A 50 -6.21 12.80 0.88
C LEU A 50 -6.70 14.19 0.47
N LYS A 51 -6.47 14.60 -0.79
CA LYS A 51 -6.98 15.87 -1.35
C LYS A 51 -8.45 15.81 -1.77
N GLN A 52 -9.09 14.64 -1.77
CA GLN A 52 -10.50 14.53 -2.12
C GLN A 52 -11.39 15.07 -1.00
N LYS A 53 -12.61 15.48 -1.36
CA LYS A 53 -13.61 15.98 -0.41
C LYS A 53 -13.97 14.95 0.67
N ASP A 54 -14.04 13.67 0.28
CA ASP A 54 -14.19 12.53 1.19
C ASP A 54 -13.01 11.55 0.98
N PRO A 55 -11.97 11.64 1.82
CA PRO A 55 -10.80 10.76 1.73
C PRO A 55 -11.12 9.27 1.96
N PHE A 56 -12.14 8.95 2.77
CA PHE A 56 -12.49 7.56 3.08
C PHE A 56 -13.15 6.91 1.87
N LEU A 57 -14.07 7.61 1.22
CA LEU A 57 -14.67 7.14 -0.03
C LEU A 57 -13.64 7.02 -1.15
N ALA A 58 -12.73 8.00 -1.27
CA ALA A 58 -11.64 7.95 -2.24
C ALA A 58 -10.69 6.77 -2.01
N LEU A 59 -10.39 6.45 -0.75
CA LEU A 59 -9.57 5.29 -0.39
C LEU A 59 -10.28 3.97 -0.71
N LEU A 60 -11.59 3.89 -0.46
CA LEU A 60 -12.40 2.74 -0.86
C LEU A 60 -12.34 2.55 -2.38
N HIS A 61 -12.55 3.62 -3.15
CA HIS A 61 -12.43 3.58 -4.62
C HIS A 61 -11.06 3.09 -5.07
N TYR A 62 -9.97 3.64 -4.53
CA TYR A 62 -8.62 3.18 -4.84
C TYR A 62 -8.42 1.69 -4.59
N ARG A 63 -8.95 1.17 -3.48
CA ARG A 63 -8.84 -0.25 -3.10
C ARG A 63 -9.61 -1.20 -4.01
N VAL A 64 -10.69 -0.75 -4.65
CA VAL A 64 -11.52 -1.56 -5.56
C VAL A 64 -11.19 -1.36 -7.04
N THR A 65 -10.44 -0.33 -7.40
CA THR A 65 -10.03 -0.11 -8.80
C THR A 65 -9.07 -1.21 -9.25
N LEU A 66 -9.35 -1.83 -10.40
CA LEU A 66 -8.47 -2.83 -10.99
C LEU A 66 -7.14 -2.19 -11.41
N LEU A 67 -6.04 -2.85 -11.08
CA LEU A 67 -4.73 -2.48 -11.58
C LEU A 67 -4.55 -3.06 -12.97
N ASN A 68 -4.18 -2.24 -13.96
CA ASN A 68 -3.98 -2.69 -15.34
C ASN A 68 -2.92 -3.79 -15.46
N ALA A 69 -1.90 -3.76 -14.61
CA ALA A 69 -0.79 -4.71 -14.65
C ALA A 69 -1.17 -6.12 -14.18
N THR A 70 -2.01 -6.24 -13.16
CA THR A 70 -2.37 -7.53 -12.51
C THR A 70 -3.82 -7.94 -12.75
N LYS A 71 -4.61 -7.10 -13.44
CA LYS A 71 -6.06 -7.25 -13.65
C LYS A 71 -6.85 -7.50 -12.34
N SER A 72 -6.27 -7.13 -11.21
CA SER A 72 -6.79 -7.37 -9.86
C SER A 72 -6.77 -6.06 -9.08
N SER A 73 -7.72 -5.88 -8.18
CA SER A 73 -7.76 -4.70 -7.31
C SER A 73 -6.77 -4.82 -6.14
N PRO A 74 -6.29 -3.71 -5.57
CA PRO A 74 -5.43 -3.75 -4.39
C PRO A 74 -6.03 -4.53 -3.22
N ALA A 75 -7.34 -4.43 -3.00
CA ALA A 75 -8.00 -5.18 -1.94
C ALA A 75 -8.01 -6.69 -2.19
N GLN A 76 -8.23 -7.12 -3.43
CA GLN A 76 -8.16 -8.55 -3.78
C GLN A 76 -6.76 -9.10 -3.61
N LEU A 77 -5.72 -8.32 -3.94
CA LEU A 77 -4.33 -8.78 -3.77
C LEU A 77 -3.93 -8.98 -2.31
N ILE A 78 -4.56 -8.25 -1.37
CA ILE A 78 -4.20 -8.28 0.05
C ILE A 78 -5.15 -9.15 0.86
N MET A 79 -6.43 -9.15 0.52
CA MET A 79 -7.50 -9.79 1.29
C MET A 79 -8.13 -10.99 0.58
N GLU A 80 -7.67 -11.30 -0.64
CA GLU A 80 -8.16 -12.38 -1.52
C GLU A 80 -9.66 -12.30 -1.89
N ARG A 81 -10.36 -11.25 -1.43
CA ARG A 81 -11.78 -11.00 -1.66
C ARG A 81 -12.04 -9.64 -2.30
N GLN A 82 -13.20 -9.48 -2.93
CA GLN A 82 -13.63 -8.16 -3.40
C GLN A 82 -14.28 -7.35 -2.29
N LEU A 83 -13.96 -6.06 -2.22
CA LEU A 83 -14.71 -5.12 -1.37
C LEU A 83 -15.93 -4.62 -2.13
N ARG A 84 -17.03 -4.36 -1.41
CA ARG A 84 -18.25 -3.82 -2.00
C ARG A 84 -17.98 -2.42 -2.58
N ARG A 85 -18.21 -2.29 -3.89
CA ARG A 85 -17.96 -1.06 -4.67
C ARG A 85 -19.14 -0.09 -4.65
N THR A 86 -20.35 -0.60 -4.45
CA THR A 86 -21.61 0.16 -4.46
C THR A 86 -22.52 -0.34 -3.33
N PRO A 87 -23.55 0.43 -2.93
CA PRO A 87 -24.59 -0.04 -2.02
C PRO A 87 -25.49 -1.13 -2.65
N ILE A 88 -25.23 -1.51 -3.90
CA ILE A 88 -26.00 -2.54 -4.61
C ILE A 88 -25.51 -3.92 -4.14
N PRO A 89 -26.42 -4.87 -3.87
CA PRO A 89 -26.05 -6.23 -3.51
C PRO A 89 -25.10 -6.83 -4.55
N THR A 90 -23.96 -7.34 -4.08
CA THR A 90 -22.97 -8.07 -4.87
C THR A 90 -23.05 -9.54 -4.52
N LEU A 91 -22.77 -10.44 -5.47
CA LEU A 91 -22.78 -11.89 -5.26
C LEU A 91 -21.93 -12.27 -4.04
N GLU A 92 -22.51 -12.98 -3.07
CA GLU A 92 -21.84 -13.30 -1.80
C GLU A 92 -20.54 -14.09 -2.00
N LYS A 93 -20.49 -14.94 -3.03
CA LYS A 93 -19.29 -15.68 -3.44
C LYS A 93 -18.08 -14.79 -3.76
N ALA A 94 -18.29 -13.53 -4.12
CA ALA A 94 -17.20 -12.58 -4.42
C ALA A 94 -16.65 -11.88 -3.15
N LEU A 95 -17.35 -11.99 -2.02
CA LEU A 95 -17.03 -11.32 -0.76
C LEU A 95 -16.31 -12.24 0.24
N THR A 96 -16.34 -13.54 -0.01
CA THR A 96 -15.57 -14.57 0.71
C THR A 96 -14.17 -14.69 0.11
N PRO A 97 -13.13 -14.91 0.92
CA PRO A 97 -11.81 -15.31 0.42
C PRO A 97 -11.86 -16.67 -0.27
#